data_AF-A0A836U3W2-F1
#
_entry.id   AF-A0A836U3W2-F1
#
_cell.length_a   1.000
_cell.length_b   1.000
_cell.length_c   1.000
_cell.angle_alpha   90.00
_cell.angle_beta   90.00
_cell.angle_gamma   90.00
#
_symmetry.space_group_name_H-M   'P 1'
#
loop_
_entity.id
_entity.type
_entity.pdbx_description
1 polymer ?
#
loop_
_entity_poly.entity_id
_entity_poly.type
_entity_poly.pdbx_seq_one_letter_code
_entity_poly.pdbx_strand_id
1 'polypeptide(L)'
;MGTRDRRPWAAPLSSWRAVLAVEEGPLWERLQSLHEEQAAPWRVRLLQALDAFARSYPDEAEDRPVVISRCPGQMNIAGMHIDYGGMPSLHMAVRGHDTVTIAAARNDDVVRLHSLYQNARGDRRLFEPVRFKLSDLASPAPILSPSLRPHPEG
;
A
#
# COMPACT_ATOMS: atom_id res chain seq x y z
N MET A 1 -22.05 0.73 26.30
CA MET A 1 -21.93 1.58 25.09
C MET A 1 -20.44 1.69 24.78
N GLY A 2 -19.94 0.78 23.95
CA GLY A 2 -18.50 0.58 23.76
C GLY A 2 -17.85 1.75 23.05
N THR A 3 -16.74 2.24 23.61
CA THR A 3 -15.83 3.18 22.97
C THR A 3 -15.46 2.63 21.59
N ARG A 4 -15.85 3.31 20.50
CA ARG A 4 -15.32 3.04 19.16
C ARG A 4 -13.80 3.10 19.27
N ASP A 5 -13.15 1.96 19.13
CA ASP A 5 -11.70 1.83 19.04
C ASP A 5 -11.23 2.67 17.84
N ARG A 6 -10.88 3.93 18.13
CA ARG A 6 -10.64 4.95 17.12
C ARG A 6 -9.21 4.74 16.63
N ARG A 7 -9.04 3.83 15.69
CA ARG A 7 -7.77 3.58 15.01
C ARG A 7 -7.36 4.88 14.30
N PRO A 8 -6.31 5.60 14.77
CA PRO A 8 -5.98 6.91 14.22
C PRO A 8 -5.46 6.83 12.77
N TRP A 9 -5.16 5.62 12.31
CA TRP A 9 -4.58 5.30 11.01
C TRP A 9 -5.61 4.78 9.99
N ALA A 10 -6.88 4.61 10.36
CA ALA A 10 -7.95 4.15 9.46
C ALA A 10 -9.20 5.03 9.57
N ALA A 11 -9.93 5.15 8.47
CA ALA A 11 -11.21 5.87 8.44
C ALA A 11 -12.25 5.09 7.63
N PRO A 12 -13.55 5.28 7.88
CA PRO A 12 -14.60 4.68 7.07
C PRO A 12 -14.39 4.95 5.58
N LEU A 13 -14.75 3.98 4.74
CA LEU A 13 -14.63 4.11 3.29
C LEU A 13 -15.45 5.31 2.75
N SER A 14 -16.63 5.55 3.32
CA SER A 14 -17.46 6.72 3.04
C SER A 14 -16.76 8.04 3.36
N SER A 15 -15.99 8.09 4.45
CA SER A 15 -15.25 9.29 4.87
C SER A 15 -14.11 9.60 3.92
N TRP A 16 -13.38 8.58 3.47
CA TRP A 16 -12.35 8.75 2.44
C TRP A 16 -12.93 9.27 1.12
N ARG A 17 -14.05 8.71 0.66
CA ARG A 17 -14.75 9.19 -0.54
C ARG A 17 -15.18 10.64 -0.40
N ALA A 18 -15.77 11.03 0.72
CA ALA A 18 -16.25 12.39 0.94
C ALA A 18 -15.11 13.42 0.87
N VAL A 19 -13.99 13.15 1.54
CA VAL A 19 -12.84 14.09 1.54
C VAL A 19 -12.14 14.12 0.18
N LEU A 20 -12.08 12.99 -0.55
CA LEU A 20 -11.50 12.95 -1.90
C LEU A 20 -12.45 13.49 -2.99
N ALA A 21 -13.75 13.61 -2.73
CA ALA A 21 -14.73 14.10 -3.70
C ALA A 21 -14.54 15.59 -4.00
N VAL A 22 -14.04 16.34 -3.02
CA VAL A 22 -13.79 17.78 -3.11
C VAL A 22 -12.31 18.08 -3.37
N GLU A 23 -12.02 19.22 -3.97
CA GLU A 23 -10.66 19.71 -4.26
C GLU A 23 -10.27 20.81 -3.26
N GLU A 24 -10.44 20.50 -1.96
CA GLU A 24 -10.19 21.43 -0.87
C GLU A 24 -9.70 20.70 0.40
N GLY A 25 -9.11 21.47 1.30
CA GLY A 25 -8.66 21.00 2.61
C GLY A 25 -7.33 20.23 2.62
N PRO A 26 -6.91 19.74 3.79
CA PRO A 26 -5.53 19.26 4.00
C PRO A 26 -5.14 18.05 3.15
N LEU A 27 -6.09 17.16 2.84
CA LEU A 27 -5.81 16.01 1.98
C LEU A 27 -5.53 16.44 0.54
N TRP A 28 -6.31 17.41 0.03
CA TRP A 28 -6.11 17.95 -1.31
C TRP A 28 -4.79 18.70 -1.42
N GLU A 29 -4.47 19.57 -0.45
CA GLU A 29 -3.17 20.25 -0.37
C GLU A 29 -2.00 19.24 -0.34
N ARG A 30 -2.17 18.13 0.38
CA ARG A 30 -1.16 17.06 0.41
C ARG A 30 -1.01 16.37 -0.94
N LEU A 31 -2.11 16.08 -1.65
CA LEU A 31 -2.05 15.52 -3.00
C LEU A 31 -1.36 16.49 -3.97
N GLN A 32 -1.66 17.78 -3.90
CA GLN A 32 -0.96 18.83 -4.68
C GLN A 32 0.54 18.85 -4.39
N SER A 33 0.94 18.80 -3.12
CA SER A 33 2.35 18.76 -2.73
C SER A 33 3.11 17.53 -3.27
N LEU A 34 2.45 16.37 -3.33
CA LEU A 34 3.05 15.10 -3.73
C LEU A 34 3.08 14.89 -5.26
N HIS A 35 2.05 15.37 -5.95
CA HIS A 35 1.78 15.03 -7.34
C HIS A 35 1.73 16.24 -8.27
N GLU A 36 1.73 17.46 -7.73
CA GLU A 36 1.69 18.72 -8.48
C GLU A 36 0.55 18.71 -9.51
N GLU A 37 0.87 18.92 -10.80
CA GLU A 37 -0.08 18.91 -11.91
C GLU A 37 -0.88 17.59 -12.01
N GLN A 38 -0.34 16.50 -11.45
CA GLN A 38 -0.97 15.18 -11.46
C GLN A 38 -1.92 14.95 -10.26
N ALA A 39 -2.11 15.93 -9.37
CA ALA A 39 -2.94 15.78 -8.18
C ALA A 39 -4.41 15.44 -8.50
N ALA A 40 -5.03 16.17 -9.44
CA ALA A 40 -6.39 15.87 -9.89
C ALA A 40 -6.52 14.46 -10.51
N PRO A 41 -5.66 14.05 -11.47
CA PRO A 41 -5.64 12.67 -11.96
C PRO A 41 -5.45 11.62 -10.84
N TRP A 42 -4.60 11.88 -9.85
CA TRP A 42 -4.39 10.98 -8.71
C TRP A 42 -5.62 10.90 -7.80
N ARG A 43 -6.29 12.01 -7.53
CA ARG A 43 -7.57 12.04 -6.79
C ARG A 43 -8.61 11.14 -7.45
N VAL A 44 -8.78 11.27 -8.77
CA VAL A 44 -9.70 10.42 -9.55
C VAL A 44 -9.32 8.94 -9.45
N ARG A 45 -8.03 8.60 -9.55
CA ARG A 45 -7.55 7.21 -9.39
C ARG A 45 -7.84 6.64 -8.00
N LEU A 46 -7.67 7.44 -6.94
CA LEU A 46 -7.98 7.03 -5.57
C LEU A 46 -9.47 6.78 -5.38
N LEU A 47 -10.34 7.65 -5.90
CA LEU A 47 -11.80 7.44 -5.89
C LEU A 47 -12.18 6.15 -6.63
N GLN A 48 -11.64 5.94 -7.83
CA GLN A 48 -11.86 4.72 -8.61
C GLN A 48 -11.37 3.45 -7.87
N ALA A 49 -10.25 3.55 -7.15
CA ALA A 49 -9.71 2.45 -6.36
C ALA A 49 -10.59 2.13 -5.13
N LEU A 50 -11.12 3.14 -4.44
CA LEU A 50 -12.09 2.95 -3.35
C LEU A 50 -13.37 2.28 -3.87
N ASP A 51 -13.86 2.68 -5.04
CA ASP A 51 -15.02 2.04 -5.66
C ASP A 51 -14.74 0.60 -6.07
N ALA A 52 -13.56 0.33 -6.59
CA ALA A 52 -13.14 -1.03 -6.93
C ALA A 52 -12.97 -1.90 -5.68
N PHE A 53 -12.49 -1.33 -4.57
CA PHE A 53 -12.41 -2.01 -3.28
C PHE A 53 -13.80 -2.42 -2.80
N ALA A 54 -14.76 -1.49 -2.72
CA ALA A 54 -16.13 -1.78 -2.31
C ALA A 54 -16.80 -2.86 -3.18
N ARG A 55 -16.57 -2.84 -4.50
CA ARG A 55 -17.08 -3.88 -5.41
C ARG A 55 -16.42 -5.25 -5.21
N SER A 56 -15.11 -5.28 -4.92
CA SER A 56 -14.35 -6.53 -4.78
C SER A 56 -14.60 -7.21 -3.42
N TYR A 57 -15.00 -6.42 -2.43
CA TYR A 57 -15.21 -6.84 -1.06
C TYR A 57 -16.59 -6.35 -0.55
N PRO A 58 -17.71 -6.84 -1.12
CA PRO A 58 -19.06 -6.32 -0.82
C PRO A 58 -19.51 -6.59 0.62
N ASP A 59 -18.93 -7.61 1.28
CA ASP A 59 -19.17 -7.90 2.70
C ASP A 59 -18.56 -6.82 3.62
N GLU A 60 -17.75 -5.92 3.08
CA GLU A 60 -17.16 -4.81 3.82
C GLU A 60 -18.05 -3.56 3.67
N ALA A 61 -18.80 -3.25 4.73
CA ALA A 61 -19.72 -2.12 4.79
C ALA A 61 -19.03 -0.76 4.56
N GLU A 62 -19.76 0.25 4.11
CA GLU A 62 -19.28 1.65 3.95
C GLU A 62 -18.64 2.24 5.22
N ASP A 63 -19.08 1.76 6.38
CA ASP A 63 -18.56 2.16 7.69
C ASP A 63 -17.27 1.43 8.10
N ARG A 64 -16.80 0.45 7.30
CA ARG A 64 -15.59 -0.31 7.60
C ARG A 64 -14.38 0.63 7.56
N PRO A 65 -13.54 0.66 8.62
CA PRO A 65 -12.31 1.42 8.58
C PRO A 65 -11.33 0.83 7.58
N VAL A 66 -10.93 1.64 6.61
CA VAL A 66 -9.91 1.32 5.60
C VAL A 66 -8.71 2.27 5.71
N VAL A 67 -7.57 1.77 5.27
CA VAL A 67 -6.30 2.48 5.17
C VAL A 67 -5.92 2.63 3.72
N ILE A 68 -5.42 3.80 3.35
CA ILE A 68 -4.75 4.04 2.08
C ILE A 68 -3.25 4.15 2.36
N SER A 69 -2.47 3.18 1.89
CA SER A 69 -1.01 3.19 1.94
C SER A 69 -0.44 3.53 0.56
N ARG A 70 0.62 4.33 0.53
CA ARG A 70 1.28 4.80 -0.69
C ARG A 70 2.77 4.50 -0.62
N CYS A 71 3.29 3.88 -1.67
CA CYS A 71 4.72 3.61 -1.84
C CYS A 71 5.17 4.19 -3.19
N PRO A 72 6.00 5.25 -3.21
CA PRO A 72 6.51 5.80 -4.45
C PRO A 72 7.51 4.84 -5.11
N GLY A 73 7.50 4.79 -6.43
CA GLY A 73 8.60 4.22 -7.20
C GLY A 73 9.90 4.98 -6.95
N GLN A 74 11.02 4.38 -7.33
CA GLN A 74 12.34 4.96 -7.11
C GLN A 74 13.22 4.84 -8.35
N MET A 75 14.17 5.76 -8.48
CA MET A 75 15.23 5.76 -9.48
C MET A 75 16.57 5.68 -8.76
N ASN A 76 17.43 4.76 -9.20
CA ASN A 76 18.82 4.73 -8.78
C ASN A 76 19.58 5.81 -9.57
N ILE A 77 20.20 6.75 -8.86
CA ILE A 77 20.98 7.85 -9.43
C ILE A 77 22.46 7.46 -9.51
N ALA A 78 22.98 6.76 -8.49
CA ALA A 78 24.36 6.30 -8.43
C ALA A 78 24.50 5.07 -7.52
N GLY A 79 25.49 4.21 -7.83
CA GLY A 79 25.71 2.98 -7.09
C GLY A 79 24.77 1.85 -7.53
N MET A 80 24.72 1.58 -8.83
CA MET A 80 24.04 0.40 -9.35
C MET A 80 24.82 -0.85 -8.97
N HIS A 81 24.12 -1.88 -8.45
CA HIS A 81 24.69 -3.19 -8.15
C HIS A 81 25.80 -3.21 -7.09
N ILE A 82 25.80 -2.28 -6.14
CA ILE A 82 26.77 -2.27 -5.02
C ILE A 82 26.10 -2.33 -3.64
N ASP A 83 24.79 -2.08 -3.60
CA ASP A 83 23.93 -2.05 -2.42
C ASP A 83 23.84 -3.42 -1.73
N TYR A 84 23.75 -4.50 -2.51
CA TYR A 84 23.78 -5.86 -1.97
C TYR A 84 25.14 -6.24 -1.35
N GLY A 85 26.21 -5.50 -1.66
CA GLY A 85 27.52 -5.63 -1.02
C GLY A 85 27.70 -4.76 0.23
N GLY A 86 26.65 -4.04 0.66
CA GLY A 86 26.69 -3.14 1.80
C GLY A 86 27.28 -1.75 1.51
N MET A 87 27.53 -1.44 0.23
CA MET A 87 28.05 -0.14 -0.18
C MET A 87 26.90 0.87 -0.35
N PRO A 88 27.13 2.16 -0.06
CA PRO A 88 26.08 3.18 -0.18
C PRO A 88 25.66 3.38 -1.65
N SER A 89 24.36 3.47 -1.88
CA SER A 89 23.76 3.87 -3.16
C SER A 89 22.90 5.12 -2.98
N LEU A 90 22.75 5.90 -4.05
CA LEU A 90 21.91 7.09 -4.07
C LEU A 90 20.63 6.81 -4.85
N HIS A 91 19.48 6.90 -4.16
CA HIS A 91 18.17 6.67 -4.74
C HIS A 91 17.26 7.88 -4.53
N MET A 92 16.36 8.10 -5.47
CA MET A 92 15.38 9.18 -5.41
C MET A 92 13.99 8.64 -5.71
N ALA A 93 13.00 9.04 -4.89
CA ALA A 93 11.61 8.73 -5.15
C ALA A 93 11.12 9.45 -6.41
N VAL A 94 10.46 8.73 -7.30
CA VAL A 94 9.91 9.26 -8.54
C VAL A 94 8.46 9.67 -8.28
N ARG A 95 8.16 10.96 -8.47
CA ARG A 95 6.80 11.49 -8.30
C ARG A 95 5.87 10.89 -9.34
N GLY A 96 4.64 10.60 -8.93
CA GLY A 96 3.57 10.14 -9.83
C GLY A 96 3.67 8.68 -10.29
N HIS A 97 4.69 7.94 -9.84
CA HIS A 97 4.86 6.52 -10.10
C HIS A 97 4.65 5.70 -8.83
N ASP A 98 3.49 5.86 -8.20
CA ASP A 98 3.22 5.25 -6.90
C ASP A 98 2.45 3.95 -7.03
N THR A 99 2.75 3.02 -6.12
CA THR A 99 1.87 1.91 -5.80
C THR A 99 1.00 2.30 -4.62
N VAL A 100 -0.32 2.23 -4.78
CA VAL A 100 -1.29 2.49 -3.72
C VAL A 100 -1.98 1.19 -3.32
N THR A 101 -2.09 0.95 -2.02
CA THR A 101 -2.82 -0.17 -1.44
C THR A 101 -3.96 0.36 -0.59
N ILE A 102 -5.17 -0.12 -0.85
CA ILE A 102 -6.34 0.10 0.01
C ILE A 102 -6.59 -1.19 0.75
N ALA A 103 -6.60 -1.12 2.08
CA ALA A 103 -6.72 -2.31 2.92
C ALA A 103 -7.71 -2.07 4.07
N ALA A 104 -8.48 -3.11 4.37
CA ALA A 104 -9.23 -3.21 5.61
C ALA A 104 -8.69 -4.41 6.40
N ALA A 105 -8.68 -4.29 7.72
CA ALA A 105 -8.39 -5.44 8.56
C ALA A 105 -9.51 -6.48 8.45
N ARG A 106 -9.18 -7.75 8.64
CA ARG A 106 -10.16 -8.83 8.86
C ARG A 106 -9.98 -9.38 10.27
N ASN A 107 -10.98 -10.13 10.74
CA ASN A 107 -10.95 -10.78 12.06
C ASN A 107 -10.62 -12.28 11.93
N ASP A 108 -10.26 -12.73 10.74
CA ASP A 108 -9.84 -14.10 10.44
C ASP A 108 -8.42 -14.12 9.88
N ASP A 109 -7.89 -15.33 9.71
CA ASP A 109 -6.53 -15.59 9.22
C ASP A 109 -6.41 -15.52 7.69
N VAL A 110 -7.44 -15.00 7.00
CA VAL A 110 -7.52 -15.01 5.54
C VAL A 110 -7.07 -13.66 4.99
N VAL A 111 -6.14 -13.70 4.04
CA VAL A 111 -5.77 -12.55 3.23
C VAL A 111 -6.43 -12.68 1.86
N ARG A 112 -7.01 -11.58 1.36
CA ARG A 112 -7.56 -11.45 0.01
C ARG A 112 -6.90 -10.25 -0.66
N LEU A 113 -6.36 -10.44 -1.85
CA LEU A 113 -5.66 -9.42 -2.63
C LEU A 113 -6.25 -9.34 -4.03
N HIS A 114 -6.43 -8.11 -4.51
CA HIS A 114 -6.91 -7.84 -5.86
C HIS A 114 -6.10 -6.69 -6.45
N SER A 115 -5.57 -6.89 -7.65
CA SER A 115 -4.76 -5.89 -8.35
C SER A 115 -5.63 -5.06 -9.30
N LEU A 116 -5.48 -3.75 -9.26
CA LEU A 116 -6.09 -2.81 -10.21
C LEU A 116 -5.12 -2.37 -11.31
N TYR A 117 -3.97 -3.05 -11.41
CA TYR A 117 -2.92 -2.71 -12.38
C TYR A 117 -3.47 -2.73 -13.82
N GLN A 118 -3.09 -1.69 -14.57
CA GLN A 118 -3.35 -1.54 -16.00
C GLN A 118 -2.00 -1.30 -16.67
N ASN A 119 -1.70 -2.06 -17.71
CA ASN A 119 -0.46 -1.83 -18.46
C ASN A 119 -0.62 -0.63 -19.42
N ALA A 120 0.46 -0.28 -20.11
CA ALA A 120 0.47 0.83 -21.08
C ALA A 120 -0.52 0.65 -22.25
N ARG A 121 -0.96 -0.57 -22.53
CA ARG A 121 -1.97 -0.87 -23.58
C ARG A 121 -3.40 -0.77 -23.07
N GLY A 122 -3.60 -0.53 -21.77
CA GLY A 122 -4.91 -0.47 -21.13
C GLY A 122 -5.48 -1.85 -20.78
N ASP A 123 -4.68 -2.93 -20.87
CA ASP A 123 -5.14 -4.26 -20.49
C ASP A 123 -5.42 -4.28 -18.97
N ARG A 124 -6.64 -4.66 -18.61
CA ARG A 124 -7.13 -4.78 -17.22
C ARG A 124 -7.13 -6.25 -16.81
N ARG A 125 -6.98 -6.52 -15.50
CA ARG A 125 -6.97 -7.88 -14.90
C ARG A 125 -5.80 -8.76 -15.34
N LEU A 126 -4.60 -8.19 -15.33
CA LEU A 126 -3.37 -8.95 -15.61
C LEU A 126 -3.01 -9.95 -14.50
N PHE A 127 -3.60 -9.79 -13.32
CA PHE A 127 -3.37 -10.65 -12.17
C PHE A 127 -4.71 -11.13 -11.63
N GLU A 128 -4.83 -12.45 -11.47
CA GLU A 128 -5.98 -13.06 -10.82
C GLU A 128 -6.02 -12.66 -9.33
N PRO A 129 -7.22 -12.49 -8.73
CA PRO A 129 -7.34 -12.30 -7.30
C PRO A 129 -6.67 -13.44 -6.52
N VAL A 130 -5.92 -13.09 -5.47
CA VAL A 130 -5.20 -14.06 -4.65
C VAL A 130 -5.88 -14.18 -3.29
N ARG A 131 -5.98 -15.41 -2.79
CA ARG A 131 -6.46 -15.73 -1.44
C ARG A 131 -5.54 -16.76 -0.81
N PHE A 132 -5.10 -16.50 0.42
CA PHE A 132 -4.31 -17.44 1.21
C PHE A 132 -4.54 -17.22 2.71
N LYS A 133 -4.06 -18.12 3.56
CA LYS A 133 -4.04 -17.89 5.01
C LYS A 133 -2.70 -17.33 5.44
N LEU A 134 -2.70 -16.37 6.36
CA LEU A 134 -1.45 -15.80 6.86
C LEU A 134 -0.61 -16.87 7.58
N SER A 135 -1.25 -17.82 8.27
CA SER A 135 -0.58 -18.99 8.85
C SER A 135 0.14 -19.88 7.84
N ASP A 136 -0.20 -19.85 6.55
CA ASP A 136 0.50 -20.62 5.52
C ASP A 136 1.86 -19.99 5.14
N LEU A 137 2.06 -18.69 5.42
CA LEU A 137 3.29 -17.95 5.07
C LEU A 137 4.34 -17.92 6.18
N ALA A 138 3.91 -18.02 7.43
CA ALA A 138 4.81 -18.07 8.57
C ALA A 138 5.13 -19.53 8.89
N SER A 139 6.36 -19.99 8.62
CA SER A 139 6.85 -21.19 9.30
C SER A 139 6.79 -20.93 10.81
N PRO A 140 6.21 -21.83 11.62
CA PRO A 140 6.11 -21.65 13.07
C PRO A 140 7.48 -21.69 13.78
N ALA A 141 8.55 -22.05 13.07
CA ALA A 141 9.90 -22.00 13.60
C ALA A 141 10.49 -20.59 13.46
N PRO A 142 11.05 -19.99 14.53
CA PRO A 142 11.84 -18.78 14.38
C PRO A 142 12.95 -19.03 13.36
N ILE A 143 13.22 -18.02 12.52
CA ILE A 143 14.42 -18.02 11.70
C ILE A 143 15.59 -18.08 12.68
N LEU A 144 16.20 -19.26 12.83
CA LEU A 144 17.40 -19.41 13.64
C LEU A 144 18.46 -18.55 12.97
N SER A 145 18.75 -17.39 13.57
CA SER A 145 19.93 -16.61 13.22
C SER A 145 21.13 -17.57 13.30
N PRO A 146 21.92 -17.73 12.23
CA PRO A 146 23.12 -18.54 12.33
C PRO A 146 23.98 -17.95 13.44
N SER A 147 24.22 -18.75 14.48
CA SER A 147 25.12 -18.40 15.57
C SER A 147 26.42 -17.90 14.95
N LEU A 148 26.79 -16.65 15.26
CA LEU A 148 28.13 -16.13 15.01
C LEU A 148 29.11 -17.18 15.54
N ARG A 149 29.78 -17.90 14.63
CA ARG A 149 30.92 -18.71 15.03
C ARG A 149 31.97 -17.71 15.53
N PRO A 150 32.51 -17.86 16.74
CA PRO A 150 33.63 -17.05 17.15
C PRO A 150 34.77 -17.25 16.13
N HIS A 151 35.30 -16.14 15.64
CA HIS A 151 36.53 -16.13 14.86
C HIS A 151 37.63 -16.82 15.69
N PRO A 152 38.40 -17.77 15.12
CA PRO A 152 39.60 -18.23 15.79
C PRO A 152 40.60 -17.06 15.82
N GLU A 153 40.97 -16.63 17.02
CA GLU A 153 42.10 -15.74 17.24
C GLU A 153 43.38 -16.44 16.74
N GLY A 154 44.15 -15.72 15.92
CA GLY A 154 45.48 -16.09 15.47
C GLY A 154 46.42 -14.92 15.70
#